data_AF-A0A6A6DUS2-F1
#
_entry.id   AF-A0A6A6DUS2-F1
#
_cell.length_a   1.000
_cell.length_b   1.000
_cell.length_c   1.000
_cell.angle_alpha   90.00
_cell.angle_beta   90.00
_cell.angle_gamma   90.00
#
_symmetry.space_group_name_H-M   'P 1'
#
loop_
_entity.id
_entity.type
_entity.pdbx_description
1 polymer ?
#
loop_
_entity_poly.entity_id
_entity_poly.type
_entity_poly.pdbx_seq_one_letter_code
_entity_poly.pdbx_strand_id
1 'polypeptide(L)'
;MPKYKEGQQVRYKPVGGPNSNTPTSSGTVKKVITSPGMIAGKHVQASTEQPRYEIENERTHKSMAVYERNILGVKGQEENVRKGEDAGLKGEDEVLIDEPGRE
;
A
#
# COMPACT_ATOMS: atom_id res chain seq x y z
N MET A 1 -0.98 -11.12 2.35
CA MET A 1 -1.87 -10.33 1.47
C MET A 1 -1.01 -9.35 0.66
N PRO A 2 -1.32 -9.09 -0.62
CA PRO A 2 -0.54 -8.16 -1.43
C PRO A 2 -0.61 -6.75 -0.85
N LYS A 3 0.54 -6.08 -0.69
CA LYS A 3 0.62 -4.73 -0.13
C LYS A 3 0.08 -3.66 -1.08
N TYR A 4 0.15 -3.90 -2.38
CA TYR A 4 -0.26 -2.95 -3.42
C TYR A 4 -1.41 -3.53 -4.23
N LYS A 5 -2.21 -2.64 -4.84
CA LYS A 5 -3.39 -3.01 -5.64
C LYS A 5 -3.29 -2.48 -7.06
N GLU A 6 -4.03 -3.12 -7.96
CA GLU A 6 -4.20 -2.68 -9.35
C GLU A 6 -4.74 -1.23 -9.38
N GLY A 7 -4.21 -0.42 -10.30
CA GLY A 7 -4.51 1.00 -10.44
C GLY A 7 -3.65 1.94 -9.59
N GLN A 8 -2.86 1.44 -8.63
CA GLN A 8 -2.01 2.31 -7.80
C GLN A 8 -0.75 2.76 -8.54
N GLN A 9 -0.38 4.04 -8.43
CA GLN A 9 0.95 4.50 -8.83
C GLN A 9 1.96 4.16 -7.75
N VAL A 10 3.06 3.52 -8.13
CA VAL A 10 4.12 3.09 -7.22
C VAL A 10 5.49 3.52 -7.72
N ARG A 11 6.43 3.69 -6.79
CA ARG A 11 7.86 3.85 -7.07
C ARG A 11 8.56 2.52 -6.87
N TYR A 12 9.42 2.13 -7.79
CA TYR A 12 10.11 0.84 -7.77
C TYR A 12 11.52 0.94 -8.34
N LYS A 13 12.40 -0.02 -8.02
CA LYS A 13 13.73 -0.15 -8.62
C LYS A 13 13.73 -1.24 -9.70
N PRO A 14 13.91 -0.89 -10.99
CA PRO A 14 13.84 -1.86 -12.09
C PRO A 14 15.06 -2.79 -12.16
N VAL A 15 16.24 -2.35 -11.71
CA VAL A 15 17.50 -3.08 -11.84
C VAL A 15 18.27 -3.04 -10.52
N GLY A 16 18.84 -4.17 -10.09
CA GLY A 16 19.82 -4.21 -9.00
C GLY A 16 19.29 -4.31 -7.56
N GLY A 17 17.98 -4.52 -7.37
CA GLY A 17 17.38 -4.72 -6.05
C GLY A 17 17.35 -3.45 -5.17
N PRO A 18 16.88 -3.57 -3.92
CA PRO A 18 16.65 -2.41 -3.04
C PRO A 18 17.93 -1.62 -2.71
N ASN A 19 19.10 -2.28 -2.69
CA ASN A 19 20.40 -1.69 -2.35
C ASN A 19 21.19 -1.13 -3.54
N SER A 20 20.65 -1.17 -4.77
CA SER A 20 21.38 -0.59 -5.91
C SER A 20 21.27 0.92 -5.99
N ASN A 21 22.35 1.56 -6.46
CA ASN A 21 22.41 2.98 -6.84
C ASN A 21 21.65 3.28 -8.14
N THR A 22 20.83 2.36 -8.63
CA THR A 22 20.01 2.57 -9.81
C THR A 22 18.88 3.54 -9.51
N PRO A 23 18.56 4.43 -10.46
CA PRO A 23 17.49 5.40 -10.28
C PRO A 23 16.14 4.69 -10.10
N THR A 24 15.36 5.19 -9.15
CA THR A 24 14.00 4.72 -8.93
C THR A 24 13.11 5.15 -10.09
N SER A 25 12.23 4.27 -10.54
CA SER A 25 11.25 4.57 -11.57
C SER A 25 9.84 4.58 -10.98
N SER A 26 8.95 5.36 -11.60
CA SER A 26 7.52 5.31 -11.30
C SER A 26 6.75 4.54 -12.37
N GLY A 27 5.66 3.92 -11.94
CA GLY A 27 4.73 3.24 -12.82
C GLY A 27 3.42 2.89 -12.13
N THR A 28 2.47 2.43 -12.91
CA THR A 28 1.13 2.05 -12.43
C THR A 28 1.04 0.54 -12.33
N VAL A 29 0.55 0.03 -11.20
CA VAL A 29 0.27 -1.39 -11.02
C VAL A 29 -0.91 -1.75 -11.93
N LYS A 30 -0.68 -2.58 -12.94
CA LYS A 30 -1.72 -3.07 -13.85
C LYS A 30 -2.36 -4.34 -13.34
N LYS A 31 -1.54 -5.24 -12.78
CA LYS A 31 -1.96 -6.57 -12.36
C LYS A 31 -1.20 -7.07 -11.14
N VAL A 32 -1.87 -7.81 -10.26
CA VAL A 32 -1.21 -8.53 -9.15
C VAL A 32 -1.54 -10.01 -9.25
N ILE A 33 -0.52 -10.86 -9.27
CA ILE A 33 -0.70 -12.32 -9.22
C ILE A 33 -0.04 -12.89 -7.97
N THR A 34 -0.75 -13.79 -7.32
CA THR A 34 -0.30 -14.56 -6.14
C THR A 34 -0.14 -16.04 -6.47
N SER A 35 -0.24 -16.40 -7.75
CA SER A 35 -0.13 -17.76 -8.27
C SER A 35 0.70 -17.72 -9.56
N PRO A 36 1.42 -18.81 -9.89
CA PRO A 36 2.23 -18.88 -11.11
C PRO A 36 1.36 -18.62 -12.35
N GLY A 37 1.86 -17.79 -13.26
CA GLY A 37 1.10 -17.38 -14.43
C GLY A 37 1.89 -16.47 -15.37
N MET A 38 1.20 -15.86 -16.32
CA MET A 38 1.80 -14.95 -17.29
C MET A 38 1.64 -13.47 -16.88
N ILE A 39 2.77 -12.75 -16.84
CA ILE A 39 2.83 -11.28 -16.69
C ILE A 39 3.74 -10.72 -17.79
N ALA A 40 3.31 -9.63 -18.42
CA ALA A 40 4.06 -8.94 -19.46
C ALA A 40 4.63 -9.89 -20.55
N GLY A 41 3.87 -10.92 -20.93
CA GLY A 41 4.27 -11.93 -21.91
C GLY A 41 5.33 -12.94 -21.44
N LYS A 42 5.59 -13.03 -20.12
CA LYS A 42 6.56 -13.96 -19.53
C LYS A 42 5.89 -14.83 -18.47
N HIS A 43 6.32 -16.09 -18.37
CA HIS A 43 5.92 -16.96 -17.26
C HIS A 43 6.68 -16.52 -16.01
N VAL A 44 5.93 -16.20 -14.95
CA VAL A 44 6.47 -15.78 -13.67
C VAL A 44 5.94 -16.70 -12.58
N GLN A 45 6.85 -17.21 -11.76
CA GLN A 45 6.51 -17.89 -10.52
C GLN A 45 6.10 -16.84 -9.48
N ALA A 46 4.86 -16.94 -9.02
CA ALA A 46 4.32 -16.13 -7.95
C ALA A 46 3.61 -17.05 -6.95
N SER A 47 3.57 -16.62 -5.70
CA SER A 47 2.94 -17.36 -4.61
C SER A 47 2.35 -16.37 -3.61
N THR A 48 1.52 -16.82 -2.69
CA THR A 48 0.92 -15.97 -1.65
C THR A 48 1.97 -15.23 -0.81
N GLU A 49 3.13 -15.87 -0.59
CA GLU A 49 4.29 -15.29 0.11
C GLU A 49 5.14 -14.38 -0.78
N GLN A 50 5.14 -14.61 -2.08
CA GLN A 50 5.93 -13.88 -3.07
C GLN A 50 5.03 -13.43 -4.23
N PRO A 51 4.15 -12.44 -3.99
CA PRO A 51 3.32 -11.88 -5.03
C PRO A 51 4.16 -11.18 -6.10
N ARG A 52 3.64 -11.18 -7.32
CA ARG A 52 4.24 -10.52 -8.48
C ARG A 52 3.33 -9.44 -9.01
N TYR A 53 3.93 -8.28 -9.25
CA TYR A 53 3.24 -7.07 -9.67
C TYR A 53 3.62 -6.76 -11.10
N GLU A 54 2.62 -6.63 -11.96
CA GLU A 54 2.79 -6.05 -13.28
C GLU A 54 2.74 -4.53 -13.14
N ILE A 55 3.87 -3.87 -13.37
CA ILE A 55 3.98 -2.42 -13.30
C ILE A 55 4.23 -1.90 -14.71
N GLU A 56 3.36 -1.02 -15.18
CA GLU A 56 3.54 -0.26 -16.42
C GLU A 56 4.33 1.00 -16.13
N ASN A 57 5.52 1.10 -16.72
CA ASN A 57 6.38 2.25 -16.53
C ASN A 57 5.76 3.50 -17.19
N GLU A 58 5.61 4.59 -16.44
CA GLU A 58 4.99 5.82 -16.94
C GLU A 58 5.82 6.50 -18.04
N ARG A 59 7.15 6.30 -18.06
CA ARG A 59 8.06 6.90 -19.04
C ARG A 59 8.16 6.10 -20.33
N THR A 60 8.19 4.78 -20.24
CA THR A 60 8.39 3.91 -21.41
C THR A 60 7.13 3.19 -21.88
N HIS A 61 6.05 3.27 -21.12
CA HIS A 61 4.79 2.53 -21.31
C HIS A 61 4.98 1.00 -21.41
N LYS A 62 6.08 0.49 -20.86
CA LYS A 62 6.36 -0.95 -20.85
C LYS A 62 5.90 -1.57 -19.53
N SER A 63 5.13 -2.65 -19.62
CA SER A 63 4.75 -3.49 -18.50
C SER A 63 5.89 -4.42 -18.11
N MET A 64 6.17 -4.55 -16.81
CA MET A 64 7.24 -5.39 -16.29
C MET A 64 6.78 -6.12 -15.03
N ALA A 65 7.26 -7.36 -14.85
CA ALA A 65 7.05 -8.13 -13.63
C ALA A 65 8.05 -7.71 -12.54
N VAL A 66 7.55 -7.10 -11.46
CA VAL A 66 8.35 -6.60 -10.34
C VAL A 66 7.97 -7.35 -9.06
N TYR A 67 8.96 -7.62 -8.22
CA TYR A 67 8.74 -8.20 -6.88
C TYR A 67 8.26 -7.13 -5.91
N GLU A 68 7.44 -7.50 -4.93
CA GLU A 68 6.99 -6.59 -3.88
C GLU A 68 8.16 -5.84 -3.21
N ARG A 69 9.25 -6.56 -2.91
CA ARG A 69 10.46 -6.02 -2.27
C ARG A 69 11.19 -4.93 -3.07
N ASN A 70 10.95 -4.86 -4.38
CA ASN A 70 11.55 -3.85 -5.26
C ASN A 70 10.67 -2.60 -5.35
N ILE A 71 9.44 -2.64 -4.82
CA ILE A 71 8.53 -1.51 -4.74
C ILE A 71 8.84 -0.75 -3.45
N LEU A 72 9.24 0.51 -3.60
CA LEU A 72 9.64 1.38 -2.51
C LEU A 72 8.46 2.03 -1.80
N GLY A 73 7.33 2.20 -2.49
CA GLY A 73 6.11 2.79 -1.93
C GLY A 73 5.15 3.33 -2.99
N VAL A 74 4.00 3.82 -2.55
CA VAL A 74 2.95 4.40 -3.40
C VAL A 74 3.29 5.86 -3.72
N LYS A 75 3.34 6.22 -5.00
CA LYS A 75 3.55 7.60 -5.48
C LYS A 75 2.24 8.36 -5.25
N GLY A 76 2.11 9.03 -4.10
CA GLY A 76 0.94 9.86 -3.77
C GLY A 76 0.27 9.60 -2.41
N GLN A 77 0.79 8.69 -1.57
CA GLN A 77 0.27 8.49 -0.20
C GLN A 77 1.00 9.35 0.86
N GLU A 78 1.30 10.61 0.54
CA GLU A 78 1.73 11.60 1.55
C GLU A 78 0.56 12.41 2.13
N GLU A 79 -0.65 12.31 1.56
CA GLU A 79 -1.73 13.26 1.90
C GLU A 79 -2.81 12.72 2.87
N ASN A 80 -2.78 11.44 3.27
CA ASN A 80 -3.92 10.83 3.99
C ASN A 80 -3.67 10.39 5.45
N VAL A 81 -2.55 10.76 6.08
CA VAL A 81 -2.26 10.45 7.50
C VAL A 81 -2.84 11.51 8.45
N ARG A 82 -4.03 12.07 8.16
CA ARG A 82 -4.71 13.06 9.03
C ARG A 82 -6.22 12.87 9.17
N LYS A 83 -6.74 11.66 9.10
CA LYS A 83 -8.13 11.38 9.53
C LYS A 83 -8.23 10.01 10.16
N GLY A 84 -7.99 9.95 11.46
CA GLY A 84 -8.13 8.70 12.21
C GLY A 84 -7.88 8.83 13.71
N GLU A 85 -8.12 10.00 14.32
CA GLU A 85 -8.03 10.13 15.78
C GLU A 85 -9.02 11.22 16.23
N ASP A 86 -10.30 10.83 16.36
CA ASP A 86 -11.18 11.31 17.44
C ASP A 86 -12.45 10.43 17.45
N ALA A 87 -12.28 9.18 17.87
CA ALA A 87 -13.37 8.33 18.31
C ALA A 87 -13.07 7.96 19.76
N GLY A 88 -13.25 8.93 20.66
CA GLY A 88 -13.07 8.77 22.10
C GLY A 88 -14.40 9.00 22.80
N LEU A 89 -15.16 7.93 22.98
CA LEU A 89 -16.33 7.84 23.85
C LEU A 89 -16.03 8.45 25.23
N LYS A 90 -16.91 9.33 25.71
CA LYS A 90 -17.16 9.50 27.15
C LYS A 90 -18.66 9.34 27.39
N GLY A 91 -19.05 8.08 27.51
CA GLY A 91 -20.24 7.69 28.25
C GLY A 91 -19.78 7.15 29.60
N GLU A 92 -20.01 7.93 30.65
CA GLU A 92 -20.09 7.57 32.06
C GLU A 92 -20.59 8.84 32.77
N ASP A 93 -21.57 8.92 33.63
CA ASP A 93 -22.63 8.06 34.14
C ASP A 93 -23.63 9.08 34.75
N GLU A 94 -24.94 8.87 34.64
CA GLU A 94 -25.90 9.53 35.55
C GLU A 94 -25.60 9.08 36.98
N VAL A 95 -25.74 9.96 37.98
CA VAL A 95 -26.60 9.73 39.17
C VAL A 95 -26.68 11.02 39.98
N LEU A 96 -27.92 11.47 40.20
CA LEU A 96 -28.33 12.47 41.17
C LEU A 96 -27.94 12.07 42.60
N ILE A 97 -27.40 13.02 43.36
CA ILE A 97 -27.69 13.09 44.80
C ILE A 97 -28.10 14.53 45.14
N ASP A 98 -29.38 14.64 45.45
CA ASP A 98 -30.07 15.74 46.11
C ASP A 98 -29.57 15.80 47.56
N GLU A 99 -29.00 16.93 48.01
CA GLU A 99 -28.75 17.17 49.44
C GLU A 99 -29.62 18.33 49.94
N PRO A 100 -30.47 18.10 50.95
CA PRO A 100 -31.35 19.12 51.52
C PRO A 100 -30.58 20.03 52.49
N GLY A 101 -31.08 21.26 52.64
CA GLY A 101 -30.39 22.37 53.29
C GLY A 101 -30.02 22.22 54.76
N ARG A 102 -29.28 23.21 55.23
CA ARG A 102 -29.14 23.53 56.66
C ARG A 102 -29.06 25.04 56.84
N GLU A 103 -30.10 25.52 57.54
CA GLU A 103 -30.24 26.66 58.47
C GLU A 103 -29.31 27.87 58.37
#